data_AF-A0A1H5WJI5-F1
#
_entry.id   AF-A0A1H5WJI5-F1
#
_cell.length_a   1.000
_cell.length_b   1.000
_cell.length_c   1.000
_cell.angle_alpha   90.00
_cell.angle_beta   90.00
_cell.angle_gamma   90.00
#
_symmetry.space_group_name_H-M   'P 1'
#
loop_
_entity.id
_entity.type
_entity.pdbx_description
1 polymer ?
#
loop_
_entity_poly.entity_id
_entity_poly.type
_entity_poly.pdbx_seq_one_letter_code
_entity_poly.pdbx_strand_id
1 'polypeptide(L)'
;MGIFSKVFNSSDLVSGMARRLGADIASDLLENPDMNATNMRSLVIRCAACRDQEGCAALQQGRAHLDHAPDYCMNKDYLEHLARG
;
A
#
# COMPACT_ATOMS: atom_id res chain seq x y z
N MET A 1 -4.55 17.21 -11.32
CA MET A 1 -4.90 15.78 -11.07
C MET A 1 -6.20 15.74 -10.27
N GLY A 2 -7.23 15.04 -10.75
CA GLY A 2 -8.51 14.91 -10.05
C GLY A 2 -8.48 13.87 -8.94
N ILE A 3 -9.45 13.93 -8.02
CA ILE A 3 -9.57 13.02 -6.87
C ILE A 3 -9.69 11.55 -7.35
N PHE A 4 -10.40 11.29 -8.44
CA PHE A 4 -10.54 9.95 -9.02
C PHE A 4 -9.19 9.36 -9.47
N SER A 5 -8.32 10.16 -10.08
CA SER A 5 -6.97 9.72 -10.49
C SER A 5 -6.10 9.38 -9.28
N LYS A 6 -6.22 10.13 -8.18
CA LYS A 6 -5.52 9.83 -6.93
C LYS A 6 -5.94 8.49 -6.34
N VAL A 7 -7.25 8.23 -6.27
CA VAL A 7 -7.78 6.98 -5.72
C VAL A 7 -7.34 5.79 -6.57
N PHE A 8 -7.41 5.90 -7.90
CA PHE A 8 -6.93 4.86 -8.80
C PHE A 8 -5.45 4.54 -8.59
N ASN A 9 -4.60 5.58 -8.60
CA ASN A 9 -3.15 5.43 -8.37
C ASN A 9 -2.83 4.83 -6.99
N SER A 10 -3.69 5.05 -6.00
CA SER A 10 -3.49 4.55 -4.64
C SER A 10 -3.53 3.02 -4.56
N SER A 11 -4.33 2.37 -5.40
CA SER A 11 -4.41 0.90 -5.45
C SER A 11 -3.06 0.29 -5.86
N ASP A 12 -2.46 0.84 -6.91
CA ASP A 12 -1.16 0.39 -7.42
C ASP A 12 -0.04 0.70 -6.42
N LEU A 13 -0.08 1.87 -5.78
CA LEU A 13 0.91 2.26 -4.77
C LEU A 13 0.85 1.38 -3.52
N VAL A 14 -0.34 1.06 -3.02
CA VAL A 14 -0.51 0.17 -1.85
C VAL A 14 0.00 -1.23 -2.17
N SER A 15 -0.44 -1.80 -3.29
CA SER A 15 -0.03 -3.14 -3.72
C SER A 15 1.47 -3.21 -3.97
N GLY A 16 2.03 -2.19 -4.62
CA GLY A 16 3.45 -2.09 -4.90
C GLY A 16 4.32 -1.89 -3.65
N MET A 17 3.83 -1.17 -2.64
CA MET A 17 4.51 -1.01 -1.35
C MET A 17 4.53 -2.32 -0.58
N ALA A 18 3.38 -2.99 -0.48
CA ALA A 18 3.24 -4.27 0.19
C ALA A 18 4.21 -5.33 -0.36
N ARG A 19 4.23 -5.48 -1.70
CA ARG A 19 5.17 -6.38 -2.37
C ARG A 19 6.63 -6.10 -2.02
N ARG A 20 7.01 -4.83 -1.93
CA ARG A 20 8.40 -4.44 -1.62
C ARG A 20 8.76 -4.70 -0.17
N LEU A 21 7.80 -4.62 0.74
CA LEU A 21 7.98 -4.98 2.15
C LEU A 21 7.98 -6.50 2.37
N GLY A 22 7.65 -7.29 1.34
CA GLY A 22 7.45 -8.73 1.51
C GLY A 22 6.11 -9.09 2.16
N ALA A 23 5.18 -8.14 2.29
CA ALA A 23 3.82 -8.43 2.75
C ALA A 23 3.07 -9.21 1.68
N ASP A 24 2.66 -10.43 2.01
CA ASP A 24 1.89 -11.27 1.11
C ASP A 24 0.39 -10.96 1.18
N ILE A 25 0.02 -9.77 0.68
CA ILE A 25 -1.38 -9.38 0.56
C ILE A 25 -2.17 -10.37 -0.29
N ALA A 26 -1.53 -11.04 -1.25
CA ALA A 26 -2.21 -11.97 -2.15
C ALA A 26 -2.61 -13.27 -1.45
N SER A 27 -1.72 -13.86 -0.65
CA SER A 27 -2.04 -15.05 0.15
C SER A 27 -3.03 -14.73 1.24
N ASP A 28 -2.89 -13.59 1.92
CA ASP A 28 -3.84 -13.14 2.94
C ASP A 28 -5.24 -12.93 2.31
N LEU A 29 -5.33 -12.30 1.14
CA LEU A 29 -6.59 -12.08 0.39
C LEU A 29 -7.32 -13.39 0.02
N LEU A 30 -6.58 -14.48 -0.21
CA LEU A 30 -7.16 -15.79 -0.53
C LEU A 30 -7.78 -16.48 0.69
N GLU A 31 -7.27 -16.22 1.90
CA GLU A 31 -7.79 -16.83 3.13
C GLU A 31 -9.12 -16.22 3.57
N ASN A 32 -9.31 -14.90 3.42
CA ASN A 32 -10.53 -14.20 3.82
C ASN A 32 -10.93 -13.09 2.83
N PRO A 33 -11.57 -13.42 1.69
CA PRO A 33 -11.80 -12.48 0.59
C PRO A 33 -12.58 -11.22 0.96
N ASP A 34 -13.68 -11.34 1.72
CA ASP A 34 -14.56 -10.22 2.06
C ASP A 34 -13.92 -9.25 3.07
N MET A 35 -13.24 -9.79 4.08
CA MET A 35 -12.50 -9.01 5.08
C MET A 35 -11.36 -8.24 4.40
N ASN A 36 -10.66 -8.90 3.48
CA ASN A 36 -9.49 -8.32 2.84
C ASN A 36 -9.83 -7.34 1.71
N ALA A 37 -10.98 -7.48 1.05
CA ALA A 37 -11.52 -6.42 0.20
C ALA A 37 -11.83 -5.13 1.00
N THR A 38 -12.39 -5.27 2.20
CA THR A 38 -12.68 -4.13 3.09
C THR A 38 -11.40 -3.46 3.60
N ASN A 39 -10.39 -4.27 3.95
CA ASN A 39 -9.08 -3.78 4.35
C ASN A 39 -8.38 -3.05 3.20
N MET A 40 -8.35 -3.64 2.00
CA MET A 40 -7.76 -3.02 0.80
C MET A 40 -8.42 -1.67 0.49
N ARG A 41 -9.75 -1.60 0.51
CA ARG A 41 -10.48 -0.33 0.32
C ARG A 41 -10.04 0.73 1.35
N SER A 42 -9.87 0.35 2.61
CA SER A 42 -9.40 1.25 3.67
C SER A 42 -7.97 1.76 3.40
N LEU A 43 -7.07 0.89 2.95
CA LEU A 43 -5.69 1.27 2.60
C LEU A 43 -5.64 2.24 1.43
N VAL A 44 -6.46 2.00 0.39
CA VAL A 44 -6.56 2.86 -0.79
C VAL A 44 -7.06 4.25 -0.41
N ILE A 45 -8.11 4.35 0.41
CA ILE A 45 -8.65 5.65 0.86
C ILE A 45 -7.60 6.42 1.68
N ARG A 46 -6.91 5.76 2.61
CA ARG A 46 -5.82 6.37 3.40
C ARG A 46 -4.66 6.82 2.51
N CYS A 47 -4.27 6.01 1.53
CA CYS A 47 -3.21 6.35 0.59
C CYS A 47 -3.60 7.53 -0.30
N ALA A 48 -4.84 7.62 -0.77
CA ALA A 48 -5.33 8.75 -1.58
C ALA A 48 -5.27 10.09 -0.83
N ALA A 49 -5.46 10.04 0.50
CA ALA A 49 -5.31 11.18 1.40
C ALA A 49 -3.83 11.54 1.70
N CYS A 50 -2.86 10.70 1.31
CA CYS A 50 -1.44 11.00 1.50
C CYS A 50 -1.03 12.26 0.70
N ARG A 51 -0.16 13.06 1.33
CA ARG A 51 0.38 14.28 0.73
C ARG A 51 1.52 14.01 -0.26
N ASP A 52 2.16 12.85 -0.18
CA ASP A 52 3.34 12.50 -0.98
C ASP A 52 3.22 11.15 -1.70
N GLN A 53 2.26 11.05 -2.62
CA GLN A 53 2.12 9.87 -3.47
C GLN A 53 3.17 9.82 -4.58
N GLU A 54 3.63 10.98 -5.04
CA GLU A 54 4.67 11.09 -6.08
C GLU A 54 6.03 10.59 -5.54
N GLY A 55 6.40 10.99 -4.32
CA GLY A 55 7.58 10.46 -3.62
C GLY A 55 7.47 8.96 -3.36
N CYS A 56 6.27 8.45 -3.04
CA CYS A 56 6.03 7.01 -2.92
C CYS A 56 6.27 6.29 -4.26
N ALA A 57 5.74 6.81 -5.36
CA ALA A 57 5.96 6.23 -6.69
C ALA A 57 7.45 6.22 -7.07
N ALA A 58 8.15 7.34 -6.86
CA ALA A 58 9.58 7.45 -7.15
C ALA A 58 10.43 6.48 -6.30
N LEU A 59 10.12 6.37 -5.00
CA LEU A 59 10.76 5.42 -4.10
C LEU A 59 10.59 3.98 -4.60
N GLN A 60 9.36 3.63 -4.99
CA GLN A 60 9.05 2.30 -5.50
C GLN A 60 9.75 1.99 -6.83
N GLN A 61 9.87 2.95 -7.74
CA GLN A 61 10.59 2.75 -9.00
C GLN A 61 12.07 2.42 -8.80
N GLY A 62 12.71 3.02 -7.78
CA GLY A 62 14.13 2.83 -7.51
C GLY A 62 14.48 1.62 -6.63
N ARG A 63 13.50 0.91 -6.07
CA ARG A 63 13.74 -0.16 -5.08
C ARG A 63 12.88 -1.38 -5.34
N ALA A 64 13.51 -2.55 -5.45
CA ALA A 64 12.82 -3.83 -5.54
C ALA A 64 12.35 -4.35 -4.17
N HIS A 65 13.02 -3.96 -3.09
CA HIS A 65 12.74 -4.36 -1.72
C HIS A 65 12.88 -3.19 -0.75
N LEU A 66 12.14 -3.23 0.35
CA LEU A 66 12.16 -2.29 1.46
C LEU A 66 12.09 -3.08 2.78
N ASP A 67 12.97 -2.78 3.72
CA ASP A 67 12.90 -3.34 5.08
C ASP A 67 11.77 -2.68 5.90
N HIS A 68 11.46 -1.41 5.59
CA HIS A 68 10.47 -0.60 6.29
C HIS A 68 9.69 0.29 5.32
N ALA A 69 8.43 0.57 5.66
CA ALA A 69 7.67 1.59 4.94
C ALA A 69 8.23 2.97 5.31
N PRO A 70 8.21 3.94 4.37
CA PRO A 70 8.68 5.28 4.66
C PRO A 70 7.81 5.93 5.74
N ASP A 71 8.40 6.81 6.55
CA ASP A 71 7.73 7.39 7.73
C ASP A 71 6.48 8.24 7.39
N TYR A 72 6.41 8.76 6.16
CA TYR A 72 5.23 9.49 5.68
C TYR A 72 4.09 8.57 5.23
N CYS A 73 4.30 7.25 5.14
CA CYS A 73 3.30 6.31 4.67
C CYS A 73 2.14 6.21 5.67
N MET A 74 0.96 6.69 5.27
CA MET A 74 -0.28 6.59 6.07
C MET A 74 -0.71 5.13 6.37
N ASN A 75 -0.12 4.16 5.67
CA ASN A 75 -0.37 2.73 5.85
C ASN A 75 0.83 1.98 6.45
N LYS A 76 1.86 2.69 6.97
CA LYS A 76 3.10 2.11 7.49
C LYS A 76 2.84 0.96 8.45
N ASP A 77 2.15 1.24 9.56
CA ASP A 77 1.95 0.27 10.63
C ASP A 77 1.21 -0.98 10.13
N TYR A 78 0.20 -0.80 9.29
CA TYR A 78 -0.57 -1.91 8.75
C TYR A 78 0.27 -2.78 7.79
N LEU A 79 0.97 -2.15 6.85
CA LEU A 79 1.78 -2.88 5.87
C LEU A 79 2.98 -3.58 6.53
N GLU A 80 3.60 -2.95 7.53
CA GLU A 80 4.68 -3.57 8.30
C GLU A 80 4.17 -4.67 9.24
N HIS A 81 2.91 -4.59 9.69
CA HIS A 81 2.29 -5.70 10.43
C HIS A 81 2.09 -6.91 9.50
N LEU A 82 1.55 -6.69 8.30
CA LEU A 82 1.38 -7.74 7.30
C LEU A 82 2.69 -8.35 6.81
N ALA A 83 3.77 -7.57 6.74
CA ALA A 83 5.09 -8.07 6.33
C ALA A 83 5.76 -8.97 7.39
N ARG A 84 5.27 -8.97 8.63
CA ARG A 84 5.84 -9.72 9.76
C ARG A 84 5.04 -10.97 10.12
N GLY A 85 3.82 -11.11 9.62
CA GLY A 85 2.96 -12.29 9.78
C GLY A 85 3.18 -13.27 8.66
#